data_AF-A0A1D6KZ37-F1
#
_entry.id   AF-A0A1D6KZ37-F1
#
_cell.length_a   1.000
_cell.length_b   1.000
_cell.length_c   1.000
_cell.angle_alpha   90.00
_cell.angle_beta   90.00
_cell.angle_gamma   90.00
#
_symmetry.space_group_name_H-M   'P 1'
#
loop_
_entity.id
_entity.type
_entity.pdbx_description
1 polymer ?
#
loop_
_entity_poly.entity_id
_entity_poly.type
_entity_poly.pdbx_seq_one_letter_code
_entity_poly.pdbx_strand_id
1 'polypeptide(L)'
;MREILHIQGGQCGNQIGAKFWEVICGEHGVDSTGCYSGVSPQQLERINVYYNEAGGGRYVPRAVLMDLEPGTMESIRAGPFGGIFRPDNFVYGQLNSDLRKLAVNLIPFPRLHFFMVGFAPLTSRGSQQYRALTVPELTQQMWDAKNMMCAADPRHGRYLTASAMFRGKMSTKEVDEQMINVQNKNSSYFVEWIPNNVKSSVCDIPPVGLSMSSTFVGNSTSIQEMFRRVSEQFTAMFRRKAFLHWYTSEGMDEMEFTEAESNMNDLVAEYQQYQDATAEEYDEEEQDGEEEHA
;
A
#
# COMPACT_ATOMS: atom_id res chain seq x y z
N MET A 1 12.85 -3.84 19.38
CA MET A 1 13.39 -4.51 18.18
C MET A 1 12.20 -4.95 17.34
N ARG A 2 12.13 -4.53 16.08
CA ARG A 2 10.99 -4.77 15.18
C ARG A 2 11.56 -5.08 13.81
N GLU A 3 11.33 -6.29 13.34
CA GLU A 3 11.90 -6.82 12.11
C GLU A 3 10.74 -7.12 11.16
N ILE A 4 10.91 -6.95 9.86
CA ILE A 4 9.93 -7.27 8.84
C ILE A 4 10.58 -8.27 7.87
N LEU A 5 9.88 -9.37 7.62
CA LEU A 5 10.23 -10.30 6.56
C LEU A 5 9.49 -9.89 5.28
N HIS A 6 10.23 -9.52 4.24
CA HIS A 6 9.68 -9.25 2.92
C HIS A 6 9.55 -10.56 2.14
N ILE A 7 8.39 -10.81 1.54
CA ILE A 7 8.17 -11.97 0.69
C ILE A 7 7.73 -11.47 -0.68
N GLN A 8 8.41 -11.94 -1.72
CA GLN A 8 8.09 -11.64 -3.11
C GLN A 8 7.89 -12.95 -3.87
N GLY A 9 6.78 -13.02 -4.61
CA GLY A 9 6.32 -14.22 -5.32
C GLY A 9 5.99 -13.94 -6.77
N GLY A 10 6.41 -14.84 -7.65
CA GLY A 10 6.13 -14.79 -9.09
C GLY A 10 6.86 -13.67 -9.83
N GLN A 11 6.75 -13.68 -11.16
CA GLN A 11 7.52 -12.79 -12.03
C GLN A 11 7.34 -11.30 -11.70
N CYS A 12 6.08 -10.85 -11.56
CA CYS A 12 5.78 -9.45 -11.26
C CYS A 12 6.25 -9.05 -9.85
N GLY A 13 5.94 -9.86 -8.83
CA GLY A 13 6.32 -9.60 -7.45
C GLY A 13 7.84 -9.52 -7.28
N ASN A 14 8.57 -10.39 -7.97
CA ASN A 14 10.03 -10.39 -7.95
C ASN A 14 10.66 -9.16 -8.61
N GLN A 15 10.11 -8.68 -9.73
CA GLN A 15 10.61 -7.46 -10.39
C GLN A 15 10.34 -6.21 -9.57
N ILE A 16 9.14 -6.09 -8.99
CA ILE A 16 8.78 -4.96 -8.11
C ILE A 16 9.63 -5.01 -6.84
N GLY A 17 9.77 -6.20 -6.22
CA GLY A 17 10.59 -6.39 -5.03
C GLY A 17 12.06 -6.02 -5.26
N ALA A 18 12.63 -6.40 -6.41
CA ALA A 18 13.99 -5.99 -6.77
C ALA A 18 14.14 -4.46 -6.85
N LYS A 19 13.17 -3.77 -7.45
CA LYS A 19 13.16 -2.30 -7.51
C LYS A 19 12.94 -1.65 -6.15
N PHE A 20 12.09 -2.24 -5.31
CA PHE A 20 11.90 -1.81 -3.93
C PHE A 20 13.21 -1.85 -3.14
N TRP A 21 13.96 -2.97 -3.23
CA TRP A 21 15.25 -3.10 -2.55
C TRP A 21 16.32 -2.16 -3.11
N GLU A 22 16.35 -1.93 -4.42
CA GLU A 22 17.25 -0.93 -5.03
C GLU A 22 17.01 0.49 -4.47
N VAL A 23 15.74 0.89 -4.31
CA VAL A 23 15.38 2.19 -3.77
C VAL A 23 15.73 2.30 -2.28
N ILE A 24 15.37 1.30 -1.47
CA ILE A 24 15.63 1.31 -0.02
C ILE A 24 17.13 1.22 0.27
N CYS A 25 17.89 0.41 -0.46
CA CYS A 25 19.35 0.38 -0.34
C CYS A 25 19.94 1.78 -0.62
N GLY A 26 19.45 2.46 -1.66
CA GLY A 26 19.84 3.85 -1.95
C GLY A 26 19.47 4.82 -0.83
N GLU A 27 18.29 4.71 -0.23
CA GLU A 27 17.85 5.57 0.87
C GLU A 27 18.63 5.33 2.18
N HIS A 28 19.00 4.08 2.47
CA HIS A 28 19.81 3.73 3.64
C HIS A 28 21.32 3.85 3.41
N GLY A 29 21.75 4.15 2.17
CA GLY A 29 23.18 4.24 1.83
C GLY A 29 23.91 2.90 1.91
N VAL A 30 23.21 1.79 1.62
CA VAL A 30 23.78 0.44 1.55
C VAL A 30 24.19 0.17 0.11
N ASP A 31 25.46 -0.16 -0.11
CA ASP A 31 25.98 -0.49 -1.43
C ASP A 31 25.56 -1.91 -1.89
N SER A 32 25.87 -2.25 -3.15
CA SER A 32 25.56 -3.58 -3.71
C SER A 32 26.31 -4.74 -3.03
N THR A 33 27.29 -4.44 -2.19
CA THR A 33 28.06 -5.43 -1.40
C THR A 33 27.54 -5.58 0.03
N GLY A 34 26.52 -4.80 0.41
CA GLY A 34 25.93 -4.76 1.74
C GLY A 34 26.67 -3.88 2.73
N CYS A 35 27.70 -3.13 2.31
CA CYS A 35 28.41 -2.22 3.19
C CYS A 35 27.69 -0.86 3.28
N TYR A 36 27.70 -0.25 4.46
CA TYR A 36 27.13 1.08 4.65
C TYR A 36 28.12 2.16 4.24
N SER A 37 27.71 2.99 3.27
CA SER A 37 28.43 4.19 2.80
C SER A 37 27.56 5.45 2.92
N GLY A 38 26.61 5.45 3.87
CA GLY A 38 25.66 6.55 4.05
C GLY A 38 26.27 7.81 4.67
N VAL A 39 25.53 8.91 4.55
CA VAL A 39 25.94 10.26 4.97
C VAL A 39 25.26 10.73 6.25
N SER A 40 24.16 10.08 6.68
CA SER A 40 23.37 10.51 7.83
C SER A 40 23.19 9.39 8.86
N PRO A 41 23.43 9.65 10.16
CA PRO A 41 23.23 8.64 11.21
C PRO A 41 21.78 8.16 11.34
N GLN A 42 20.80 8.96 10.89
CA GLN A 42 19.38 8.58 10.88
C GLN A 42 19.10 7.40 9.94
N GLN A 43 19.94 7.16 8.93
CA GLN A 43 19.82 6.03 8.02
C GLN A 43 20.04 4.69 8.74
N LEU A 44 20.83 4.67 9.81
CA LEU A 44 21.13 3.46 10.58
C LEU A 44 20.17 3.21 11.75
N GLU A 45 19.42 4.22 12.20
CA GLU A 45 18.60 4.15 13.42
C GLU A 45 17.55 3.04 13.38
N ARG A 46 16.98 2.76 12.19
CA ARG A 46 15.95 1.73 11.99
C ARG A 46 16.28 0.75 10.85
N ILE A 47 17.56 0.59 10.52
CA ILE A 47 17.99 -0.31 9.44
C ILE A 47 17.67 -1.78 9.74
N ASN A 48 17.64 -2.15 11.02
CA ASN A 48 17.31 -3.49 11.51
C ASN A 48 15.88 -3.95 11.17
N VAL A 49 14.99 -3.04 10.76
CA VAL A 49 13.62 -3.38 10.32
C VAL A 49 13.65 -4.25 9.08
N TYR A 50 14.44 -3.87 8.07
CA TYR A 50 14.49 -4.57 6.78
C TYR A 50 15.77 -5.38 6.59
N TYR A 51 16.84 -5.08 7.32
CA TYR A 51 18.14 -5.73 7.16
C TYR A 51 18.51 -6.55 8.39
N ASN A 52 19.26 -7.62 8.14
CA ASN A 52 20.07 -8.33 9.11
C ASN A 52 21.47 -7.74 9.11
N GLU A 53 22.01 -7.44 10.29
CA GLU A 53 23.42 -7.11 10.42
C GLU A 53 24.23 -8.42 10.49
N ALA A 54 25.01 -8.68 9.45
CA ALA A 54 25.97 -9.76 9.38
C ALA A 54 27.33 -9.31 9.92
N GLY A 55 28.16 -10.28 10.32
CA GLY A 55 29.52 -10.00 10.78
C GLY A 55 30.33 -9.20 9.75
N GLY A 56 31.06 -8.18 10.23
CA GLY A 56 31.89 -7.32 9.40
C GLY A 56 31.21 -6.04 8.88
N GLY A 57 30.08 -5.61 9.47
CA GLY A 57 29.39 -4.36 9.08
C GLY A 57 28.62 -4.48 7.78
N ARG A 58 28.23 -5.71 7.41
CA ARG A 58 27.41 -5.98 6.22
C ARG A 58 25.93 -6.08 6.58
N TYR A 59 25.09 -5.42 5.80
CA TYR A 59 23.64 -5.45 5.91
C TYR A 59 23.05 -6.32 4.80
N VAL A 60 22.26 -7.32 5.21
CA VAL A 60 21.65 -8.30 4.31
C VAL A 60 20.12 -8.16 4.39
N PRO A 61 19.41 -7.92 3.26
CA PRO A 61 17.96 -7.86 3.24
C PRO A 61 17.26 -9.09 3.81
N ARG A 62 16.23 -8.86 4.63
CA ARG A 62 15.28 -9.90 5.09
C ARG A 62 14.22 -10.13 4.02
N ALA A 63 14.62 -10.75 2.93
CA ALA A 63 13.74 -11.07 1.81
C ALA A 63 13.72 -12.56 1.49
N VAL A 64 12.54 -13.07 1.16
CA VAL A 64 12.32 -14.41 0.60
C VAL A 64 11.77 -14.25 -0.81
N LEU A 65 12.42 -14.91 -1.77
CA LEU A 65 12.08 -14.86 -3.18
C LEU A 65 11.56 -16.23 -3.60
N MET A 66 10.33 -16.28 -4.11
CA MET A 66 9.71 -17.50 -4.59
C MET A 66 9.26 -17.31 -6.04
N ASP A 67 9.55 -18.29 -6.88
CA ASP A 67 9.01 -18.35 -8.24
C ASP A 67 8.90 -19.80 -8.66
N LEU A 68 7.89 -20.12 -9.48
CA LEU A 68 7.78 -21.39 -10.17
C LEU A 68 8.63 -21.39 -11.45
N GLU A 69 9.02 -20.20 -11.93
CA GLU A 69 9.91 -20.02 -13.08
C GLU A 69 11.36 -19.75 -12.66
N PRO A 70 12.33 -20.61 -13.03
CA PRO A 70 13.72 -20.43 -12.63
C PRO A 70 14.40 -19.21 -13.28
N GLY A 71 13.94 -18.78 -14.47
CA GLY A 71 14.53 -17.67 -15.23
C GLY A 71 14.38 -16.31 -14.53
N THR A 72 13.34 -16.12 -13.71
CA THR A 72 13.18 -14.89 -12.92
C THR A 72 14.29 -14.74 -11.90
N MET A 73 14.73 -15.85 -11.28
CA MET A 73 15.81 -15.82 -10.28
C MET A 73 17.16 -15.44 -10.89
N GLU A 74 17.47 -15.91 -12.10
CA GLU A 74 18.68 -15.52 -12.83
C GLU A 74 18.68 -14.02 -13.14
N SER A 75 17.53 -13.49 -13.57
CA SER A 75 17.34 -12.07 -13.87
C SER A 75 17.56 -11.19 -12.63
N ILE A 76 17.08 -11.62 -11.46
CA ILE A 76 17.29 -10.90 -10.20
C ILE A 76 18.75 -10.97 -9.75
N ARG A 77 19.39 -12.15 -9.85
CA ARG A 77 20.80 -12.32 -9.50
C ARG A 77 21.73 -11.50 -10.40
N ALA A 78 21.39 -11.36 -11.68
CA ALA A 78 22.09 -10.49 -12.62
C ALA A 78 21.81 -8.99 -12.38
N GLY A 79 20.82 -8.65 -11.56
CA GLY A 79 20.48 -7.28 -11.22
C GLY A 79 21.54 -6.59 -10.34
N PRO A 80 21.50 -5.25 -10.25
CA PRO A 80 22.53 -4.45 -9.57
C PRO A 80 22.70 -4.78 -8.07
N PHE A 81 21.63 -5.28 -7.43
CA PHE A 81 21.61 -5.70 -6.02
C PHE A 81 21.41 -7.22 -5.85
N GLY A 82 21.53 -8.03 -6.91
CA GLY A 82 21.28 -9.47 -6.84
C GLY A 82 22.21 -10.22 -5.87
N GLY A 83 23.43 -9.72 -5.67
CA GLY A 83 24.44 -10.32 -4.79
C GLY A 83 24.21 -10.10 -3.29
N ILE A 84 23.27 -9.24 -2.89
CA ILE A 84 23.00 -8.94 -1.47
C ILE A 84 22.04 -9.94 -0.83
N PHE A 85 21.26 -10.68 -1.63
CA PHE A 85 20.28 -11.64 -1.13
C PHE A 85 20.98 -12.92 -0.65
N ARG A 86 20.56 -13.43 0.51
CA ARG A 86 21.09 -14.69 1.06
C ARG A 86 20.59 -15.88 0.22
N PRO A 87 21.49 -16.82 -0.16
CA PRO A 87 21.10 -18.05 -0.86
C PRO A 87 20.17 -18.97 -0.04
N ASP A 88 20.25 -18.91 1.28
CA ASP A 88 19.67 -19.91 2.20
C ASP A 88 18.36 -19.45 2.90
N ASN A 89 17.66 -18.44 2.39
CA ASN A 89 16.47 -17.90 3.06
C ASN A 89 15.22 -18.82 2.89
N PHE A 90 15.27 -20.01 3.50
CA PHE A 90 14.10 -20.80 3.90
C PHE A 90 13.79 -20.56 5.39
N VAL A 91 12.49 -20.44 5.70
CA VAL A 91 11.80 -19.68 6.78
C VAL A 91 11.97 -20.35 8.18
N TYR A 92 11.96 -19.66 9.34
CA TYR A 92 10.80 -19.18 10.15
C TYR A 92 11.13 -18.03 11.13
N GLY A 93 10.14 -17.16 11.40
CA GLY A 93 10.17 -16.16 12.48
C GLY A 93 8.80 -15.52 12.77
N GLN A 94 8.45 -15.37 14.05
CA GLN A 94 7.21 -14.77 14.54
C GLN A 94 7.30 -13.23 14.58
N LEU A 95 6.21 -12.56 14.18
CA LEU A 95 6.10 -11.11 14.07
C LEU A 95 5.11 -10.54 15.10
N ASN A 96 5.53 -9.50 15.83
CA ASN A 96 4.62 -8.60 16.55
C ASN A 96 5.04 -7.12 16.39
N SER A 97 4.45 -6.50 15.35
CA SER A 97 3.97 -5.10 15.19
C SER A 97 4.87 -3.85 15.20
N ASP A 98 4.83 -3.13 14.06
CA ASP A 98 4.60 -1.66 13.92
C ASP A 98 3.51 -1.35 12.85
N LEU A 99 3.35 -2.23 11.84
CA LEU A 99 2.23 -2.20 10.88
C LEU A 99 0.85 -2.30 11.55
N ARG A 100 0.75 -2.88 12.76
CA ARG A 100 -0.51 -3.00 13.50
C ARG A 100 -1.11 -1.63 13.80
N LYS A 101 -0.30 -0.59 14.08
CA LYS A 101 -0.83 0.75 14.35
C LYS A 101 -1.37 1.42 13.09
N LEU A 102 -0.71 1.19 11.94
CA LEU A 102 -1.22 1.63 10.64
C LEU A 102 -2.50 0.87 10.27
N ALA A 103 -2.52 -0.45 10.47
CA ALA A 103 -3.69 -1.30 10.23
C ALA A 103 -4.88 -0.87 11.11
N VAL A 104 -4.69 -0.68 12.41
CA VAL A 104 -5.76 -0.23 13.33
C VAL A 104 -6.32 1.14 12.96
N ASN A 105 -5.48 2.05 12.45
CA ASN A 105 -5.93 3.38 12.05
C ASN A 105 -6.58 3.42 10.66
N LEU A 106 -6.27 2.47 9.78
CA LEU A 106 -6.72 2.47 8.39
C LEU A 106 -7.85 1.47 8.11
N ILE A 107 -8.00 0.45 8.94
CA ILE A 107 -8.95 -0.65 8.76
C ILE A 107 -10.01 -0.55 9.86
N PRO A 108 -11.13 0.16 9.62
CA PRO A 108 -12.25 0.16 10.56
C PRO A 108 -12.92 -1.22 10.62
N PHE A 109 -13.02 -1.91 9.47
CA PHE A 109 -13.65 -3.22 9.36
C PHE A 109 -12.69 -4.27 8.79
N PRO A 110 -12.62 -5.49 9.35
CA PRO A 110 -11.67 -6.51 8.93
C PRO A 110 -11.70 -6.85 7.43
N ARG A 111 -12.88 -6.83 6.79
CA ARG A 111 -13.03 -7.13 5.35
C ARG A 111 -12.64 -5.94 4.45
N LEU A 112 -12.79 -4.70 4.93
CA LEU A 112 -12.51 -3.48 4.17
C LEU A 112 -11.08 -2.98 4.39
N HIS A 113 -10.11 -3.79 3.97
CA HIS A 113 -8.67 -3.51 4.14
C HIS A 113 -7.94 -3.25 2.81
N PHE A 114 -8.67 -2.92 1.75
CA PHE A 114 -8.11 -2.64 0.43
C PHE A 114 -7.86 -1.14 0.25
N PHE A 115 -6.59 -0.76 0.14
CA PHE A 115 -6.21 0.65 0.08
C PHE A 115 -6.02 1.16 -1.35
N MET A 116 -6.46 2.39 -1.59
CA MET A 116 -6.07 3.20 -2.73
C MET A 116 -4.80 3.97 -2.36
N VAL A 117 -3.71 3.67 -3.06
CA VAL A 117 -2.43 4.37 -2.88
C VAL A 117 -2.29 5.46 -3.92
N GLY A 118 -1.79 6.62 -3.51
CA GLY A 118 -1.43 7.72 -4.40
C GLY A 118 -0.01 8.20 -4.12
N PHE A 119 0.62 8.80 -5.11
CA PHE A 119 1.94 9.44 -4.94
C PHE A 119 1.95 10.79 -5.63
N ALA A 120 2.54 11.79 -4.99
CA ALA A 120 2.83 13.08 -5.59
C ALA A 120 4.26 13.51 -5.22
N PRO A 121 4.99 14.13 -6.15
CA PRO A 121 4.57 14.51 -7.50
C PRO A 121 4.79 13.39 -8.53
N LEU A 122 3.83 13.19 -9.44
CA LEU A 122 4.06 12.38 -10.65
C LEU A 122 4.69 13.29 -11.72
N THR A 123 6.00 13.24 -11.84
CA THR A 123 6.74 14.02 -12.84
C THR A 123 7.55 13.10 -13.75
N SER A 124 7.58 13.44 -15.04
CA SER A 124 8.50 12.80 -15.98
C SER A 124 9.93 13.26 -15.68
N ARG A 125 10.91 12.40 -15.99
CA ARG A 125 12.34 12.68 -15.76
C ARG A 125 12.83 14.01 -16.38
N GLY A 126 12.21 14.48 -17.45
CA GLY A 126 12.57 15.72 -18.14
C GLY A 126 11.92 16.99 -17.56
N SER A 127 10.74 16.87 -16.95
CA SER A 127 9.98 18.02 -16.42
C SER A 127 10.28 18.34 -14.95
N GLN A 128 11.01 17.46 -14.27
CA GLN A 128 11.27 17.52 -12.82
C GLN A 128 12.02 18.80 -12.39
N GLN A 129 12.91 19.34 -13.23
CA GLN A 129 13.72 20.52 -12.91
C GLN A 129 12.95 21.85 -13.00
N TYR A 130 11.81 21.87 -13.70
CA TYR A 130 11.05 23.10 -13.99
C TYR A 130 9.87 23.32 -13.04
N ARG A 131 9.56 22.35 -12.16
CA ARG A 131 8.42 22.41 -11.26
C ARG A 131 8.86 22.78 -9.85
N ALA A 132 8.45 23.96 -9.38
CA ALA A 132 8.55 24.30 -7.98
C ALA A 132 7.52 23.49 -7.20
N LEU A 133 7.96 22.61 -6.31
CA LEU A 133 7.07 21.82 -5.45
C LEU A 133 6.77 22.63 -4.19
N THR A 134 5.49 22.75 -3.83
CA THR A 134 5.04 23.38 -2.58
C THR A 134 4.11 22.44 -1.83
N VAL A 135 3.96 22.63 -0.51
CA VAL A 135 3.06 21.80 0.31
C VAL A 135 1.61 21.86 -0.20
N PRO A 136 1.03 23.03 -0.53
CA PRO A 136 -0.33 23.10 -1.07
C PRO A 136 -0.50 22.34 -2.40
N GLU A 137 0.49 22.42 -3.30
CA GLU A 137 0.45 21.69 -4.57
C GLU A 137 0.54 20.17 -4.39
N LEU A 138 1.37 19.71 -3.45
CA LEU A 138 1.47 18.29 -3.10
C LEU A 138 0.14 17.78 -2.53
N THR A 139 -0.43 18.52 -1.57
CA THR A 139 -1.72 18.17 -0.97
C THR A 139 -2.83 18.15 -2.02
N GLN A 140 -2.88 19.10 -2.95
CA GLN A 140 -3.89 19.10 -4.02
C GLN A 140 -3.73 17.92 -4.98
N GLN A 141 -2.51 17.61 -5.40
CA GLN A 141 -2.22 16.47 -6.26
C GLN A 141 -2.52 15.13 -5.60
N MET A 142 -2.33 15.05 -4.28
CA MET A 142 -2.57 13.85 -3.50
C MET A 142 -4.02 13.36 -3.57
N TRP A 143 -4.98 14.30 -3.64
CA TRP A 143 -6.42 14.02 -3.75
C TRP A 143 -6.94 14.08 -5.19
N ASP A 144 -6.08 14.23 -6.20
CA ASP A 144 -6.48 14.14 -7.60
C ASP A 144 -6.58 12.67 -8.02
N ALA A 145 -7.68 12.32 -8.70
CA ALA A 145 -7.91 10.96 -9.20
C ALA A 145 -6.79 10.49 -10.14
N LYS A 146 -6.14 11.43 -10.85
CA LYS A 146 -5.04 11.15 -11.79
C LYS A 146 -3.76 10.65 -11.10
N ASN A 147 -3.60 10.91 -9.81
CA ASN A 147 -2.41 10.55 -9.05
C ASN A 147 -2.60 9.26 -8.25
N MET A 148 -3.77 8.63 -8.34
CA MET A 148 -4.06 7.35 -7.74
C MET A 148 -3.44 6.22 -8.56
N MET A 149 -2.83 5.26 -7.87
CA MET A 149 -2.30 4.03 -8.45
C MET A 149 -3.38 2.97 -8.68
N CYS A 150 -4.59 3.20 -8.16
CA CYS A 150 -5.76 2.40 -8.45
C CYS A 150 -6.64 3.13 -9.48
N ALA A 151 -7.09 2.41 -10.50
CA ALA A 151 -8.00 2.92 -11.52
C ALA A 151 -9.45 2.92 -11.01
N ALA A 152 -9.72 3.84 -10.08
CA ALA A 152 -11.04 4.18 -9.54
C ALA A 152 -11.08 5.69 -9.23
N ASP A 153 -12.22 6.36 -9.45
CA ASP A 153 -12.37 7.78 -9.12
C ASP A 153 -12.80 7.93 -7.65
N PRO A 154 -11.97 8.56 -6.79
CA PRO A 154 -12.34 8.75 -5.39
C PRO A 154 -13.59 9.59 -5.16
N ARG A 155 -14.03 10.38 -6.14
CA ARG A 155 -15.23 11.23 -6.05
C ARG A 155 -16.54 10.45 -6.14
N HIS A 156 -16.50 9.21 -6.62
CA HIS A 156 -17.69 8.35 -6.69
C HIS A 156 -17.96 7.61 -5.38
N GLY A 157 -17.10 7.77 -4.38
CA GLY A 157 -17.24 7.16 -3.06
C GLY A 157 -16.96 8.14 -1.92
N ARG A 158 -16.81 7.57 -0.73
CA ARG A 158 -16.40 8.29 0.48
C ARG A 158 -15.16 7.64 1.08
N TYR A 159 -14.30 8.47 1.66
CA TYR A 159 -13.14 8.03 2.41
C TYR A 159 -13.56 7.62 3.81
N LEU A 160 -13.33 6.35 4.13
CA LEU A 160 -13.44 5.81 5.49
C LEU A 160 -12.30 6.36 6.34
N THR A 161 -11.07 6.12 5.89
CA THR A 161 -9.84 6.57 6.56
C THR A 161 -8.81 7.00 5.53
N ALA A 162 -7.91 7.90 5.90
CA ALA A 162 -6.80 8.26 5.04
C ALA A 162 -5.51 8.54 5.83
N SER A 163 -4.38 8.23 5.22
CA SER A 163 -3.06 8.53 5.74
C SER A 163 -2.23 9.21 4.68
N ALA A 164 -1.73 10.39 5.01
CA ALA A 164 -0.83 11.18 4.17
C ALA A 164 0.56 11.19 4.81
N MET A 165 1.55 10.73 4.07
CA MET A 165 2.95 10.73 4.47
C MET A 165 3.73 11.70 3.61
N PHE A 166 4.12 12.82 4.19
CA PHE A 166 4.98 13.81 3.57
C PHE A 166 6.45 13.50 3.87
N ARG A 167 7.31 13.64 2.86
CA ARG A 167 8.76 13.46 2.98
C ARG A 167 9.49 14.69 2.47
N GLY A 168 10.52 15.12 3.20
CA GLY A 168 11.33 16.29 2.89
C GLY A 168 11.21 17.40 3.93
N LYS A 169 12.08 18.42 3.81
CA LYS A 169 12.11 19.55 4.75
C LYS A 169 10.91 20.48 4.52
N MET A 170 9.92 20.42 5.40
CA MET A 170 8.72 21.25 5.33
C MET A 170 8.21 21.64 6.72
N SER A 171 7.38 22.67 6.78
CA SER A 171 6.74 23.10 8.03
C SER A 171 5.58 22.16 8.37
N THR A 172 5.65 21.50 9.53
CA THR A 172 4.55 20.66 10.03
C THR A 172 3.24 21.44 10.17
N LYS A 173 3.34 22.70 10.59
CA LYS A 173 2.20 23.61 10.69
C LYS A 173 1.50 23.83 9.34
N GLU A 174 2.28 24.03 8.28
CA GLU A 174 1.72 24.25 6.94
C GLU A 174 1.04 22.99 6.40
N VAL A 175 1.63 21.82 6.65
CA VAL A 175 1.02 20.52 6.30
C VAL A 175 -0.33 20.37 7.00
N ASP A 176 -0.41 20.59 8.31
CA ASP A 176 -1.65 20.44 9.06
C ASP A 176 -2.74 21.43 8.60
N GLU A 177 -2.37 22.69 8.33
CA GLU A 177 -3.29 23.69 7.78
C GLU A 177 -3.85 23.27 6.41
N GLN A 178 -3.01 22.73 5.51
CA GLN A 178 -3.48 22.26 4.20
C GLN A 178 -4.37 21.02 4.30
N MET A 179 -4.07 20.10 5.22
CA MET A 179 -4.89 18.91 5.43
C MET A 179 -6.29 19.26 5.96
N ILE A 180 -6.38 20.17 6.93
CA ILE A 180 -7.66 20.68 7.45
C ILE A 180 -8.43 21.42 6.34
N ASN A 181 -7.74 22.23 5.53
CA ASN A 181 -8.36 22.95 4.41
C ASN A 181 -9.00 22.00 3.39
N VAL A 182 -8.34 20.88 3.07
CA VAL A 182 -8.93 19.88 2.16
C VAL A 182 -10.14 19.19 2.79
N GLN A 183 -10.04 18.76 4.05
CA GLN A 183 -11.17 18.13 4.75
C GLN A 183 -12.39 19.04 4.79
N ASN A 184 -12.20 20.33 5.12
CA ASN A 184 -13.29 21.30 5.19
C ASN A 184 -13.92 21.60 3.83
N LYS A 185 -13.12 21.65 2.75
CA LYS A 185 -13.63 21.89 1.39
C LYS A 185 -14.39 20.70 0.81
N ASN A 186 -13.98 19.49 1.20
CA ASN A 186 -14.41 18.24 0.62
C ASN A 186 -15.13 17.36 1.65
N SER A 187 -15.77 17.96 2.67
CA SER A 187 -16.33 17.22 3.81
C SER A 187 -17.31 16.14 3.40
N SER A 188 -18.09 16.35 2.32
CA SER A 188 -19.03 15.36 1.77
C SER A 188 -18.37 14.08 1.25
N TYR A 189 -17.08 14.11 0.91
CA TYR A 189 -16.31 12.94 0.47
C TYR A 189 -15.66 12.20 1.63
N PHE A 190 -15.73 12.73 2.84
CA PHE A 190 -15.28 12.06 4.05
C PHE A 190 -16.50 11.55 4.81
N VAL A 191 -16.34 10.38 5.40
CA VAL A 191 -17.36 9.83 6.28
C VAL A 191 -17.45 10.64 7.58
N GLU A 192 -18.67 11.00 7.98
CA GLU A 192 -18.94 11.86 9.14
C GLU A 192 -18.88 11.10 10.48
N TRP A 193 -19.23 9.81 10.50
CA TRP A 193 -19.26 8.98 11.70
C TRP A 193 -17.88 8.52 12.19
N ILE A 194 -16.82 8.66 11.38
CA ILE A 194 -15.43 8.48 11.84
C ILE A 194 -14.80 9.85 12.09
N PRO A 195 -14.73 10.32 13.35
CA PRO A 195 -14.08 11.59 13.65
C PRO A 195 -12.57 11.49 13.41
N ASN A 196 -11.97 12.54 12.84
CA ASN A 196 -10.52 12.65 12.62
C ASN A 196 -9.91 11.47 11.82
N ASN A 197 -10.62 11.03 10.77
CA ASN A 197 -10.29 9.89 9.92
C ASN A 197 -9.04 10.05 9.03
N VAL A 198 -8.53 11.27 8.90
CA VAL A 198 -7.30 11.55 8.14
C VAL A 198 -6.13 11.79 9.09
N LYS A 199 -5.01 11.09 8.86
CA LYS A 199 -3.75 11.27 9.60
C LYS A 199 -2.66 11.79 8.68
N SER A 200 -1.93 12.80 9.13
CA SER A 200 -0.70 13.30 8.49
C SER A 200 0.53 12.76 9.22
N SER A 201 1.60 12.51 8.48
CA SER A 201 2.93 12.22 9.02
C SER A 201 3.98 12.94 8.18
N VAL A 202 5.04 13.41 8.82
CA VAL A 202 6.14 14.13 8.16
C VAL A 202 7.44 13.40 8.47
N CYS A 203 8.23 13.15 7.43
CA CYS A 203 9.56 12.58 7.52
C CYS A 203 10.57 13.55 6.91
N ASP A 204 11.63 13.88 7.65
CA ASP A 204 12.62 14.87 7.20
C ASP A 204 13.48 14.38 6.03
N ILE A 205 13.57 13.05 5.82
CA ILE A 205 14.38 12.43 4.77
C ILE A 205 13.55 12.30 3.49
N PRO A 206 13.83 13.11 2.43
CA PRO A 206 13.15 12.97 1.16
C PRO A 206 13.65 11.74 0.38
N PRO A 207 12.86 11.24 -0.59
CA PRO A 207 13.30 10.14 -1.46
C PRO A 207 14.40 10.60 -2.43
N VAL A 208 15.15 9.62 -2.95
CA VAL A 208 16.26 9.89 -3.88
C VAL A 208 15.77 10.63 -5.13
N GLY A 209 16.38 11.79 -5.40
CA GLY A 209 16.09 12.60 -6.59
C GLY A 209 14.97 13.63 -6.43
N LEU A 210 14.24 13.66 -5.31
CA LEU A 210 13.23 14.68 -5.02
C LEU A 210 13.60 15.45 -3.75
N SER A 211 13.22 16.73 -3.69
CA SER A 211 13.36 17.54 -2.48
C SER A 211 12.19 17.34 -1.51
N MET A 212 10.99 17.10 -2.07
CA MET A 212 9.76 16.85 -1.33
C MET A 212 8.86 15.87 -2.08
N SER A 213 8.11 15.04 -1.35
CA SER A 213 7.09 14.16 -1.88
C SER A 213 5.98 13.91 -0.86
N SER A 214 4.83 13.45 -1.32
CA SER A 214 3.73 12.97 -0.48
C SER A 214 3.23 11.63 -0.99
N THR A 215 3.11 10.67 -0.10
CA THR A 215 2.48 9.37 -0.35
C THR A 215 1.12 9.36 0.33
N PHE A 216 0.10 8.91 -0.38
CA PHE A 216 -1.26 8.80 0.09
C PHE A 216 -1.65 7.34 0.23
N VAL A 217 -2.35 7.02 1.32
CA VAL A 217 -3.00 5.74 1.52
C VAL A 217 -4.41 6.03 2.00
N GLY A 218 -5.38 5.86 1.12
CA GLY A 218 -6.79 6.05 1.42
C GLY A 218 -7.53 4.72 1.46
N ASN A 219 -8.34 4.51 2.49
CA ASN A 219 -9.39 3.50 2.48
C ASN A 219 -10.68 4.19 2.00
N SER A 220 -11.08 3.91 0.76
CA SER A 220 -12.21 4.57 0.09
C SER A 220 -13.18 3.53 -0.42
N THR A 221 -14.48 3.79 -0.30
CA THR A 221 -15.52 2.93 -0.85
C THR A 221 -15.47 2.86 -2.38
N SER A 222 -14.85 3.84 -3.04
CA SER A 222 -14.67 3.86 -4.50
C SER A 222 -13.84 2.67 -5.03
N ILE A 223 -13.10 1.96 -4.19
CA ILE A 223 -12.36 0.75 -4.58
C ILE A 223 -13.28 -0.33 -5.17
N GLN A 224 -14.57 -0.29 -4.83
CA GLN A 224 -15.58 -1.19 -5.38
C GLN A 224 -15.67 -1.17 -6.91
N GLU A 225 -15.34 -0.06 -7.57
CA GLU A 225 -15.31 0.02 -9.05
C GLU A 225 -14.28 -0.96 -9.66
N MET A 226 -13.14 -1.11 -8.99
CA MET A 226 -12.09 -2.05 -9.41
C MET A 226 -12.60 -3.49 -9.32
N PHE A 227 -13.25 -3.83 -8.20
CA PHE A 227 -13.82 -5.15 -7.98
C PHE A 227 -14.98 -5.45 -8.93
N ARG A 228 -15.88 -4.48 -9.19
CA ARG A 228 -16.95 -4.62 -10.19
C ARG A 228 -16.38 -4.91 -11.58
N ARG A 229 -15.33 -4.20 -12.00
CA ARG A 229 -14.68 -4.44 -13.30
C ARG A 229 -14.09 -5.86 -13.42
N VAL A 230 -13.46 -6.37 -12.35
CA VAL A 230 -12.93 -7.73 -12.32
C VAL A 230 -14.08 -8.75 -12.31
N SER A 231 -15.12 -8.50 -11.51
CA SER A 231 -16.32 -9.36 -11.43
C SER A 231 -17.01 -9.48 -12.79
N GLU A 232 -17.25 -8.36 -13.50
CA GLU A 232 -17.86 -8.38 -14.84
C GLU A 232 -17.06 -9.21 -15.85
N GLN A 233 -15.73 -9.08 -15.86
CA GLN A 233 -14.85 -9.86 -16.74
C GLN A 233 -14.88 -11.34 -16.36
N PHE A 234 -14.84 -11.65 -15.07
CA PHE A 234 -14.93 -13.00 -14.55
C PHE A 234 -16.26 -13.65 -14.95
N THR A 235 -17.39 -13.01 -14.65
CA THR A 235 -18.73 -13.50 -14.99
C THR A 235 -18.88 -13.71 -16.50
N ALA A 236 -18.34 -12.83 -17.33
CA ALA A 236 -18.39 -12.98 -18.80
C ALA A 236 -17.65 -14.23 -19.30
N MET A 237 -16.52 -14.57 -18.67
CA MET A 237 -15.72 -15.76 -18.99
C MET A 237 -16.36 -17.03 -18.41
N PHE A 238 -16.78 -16.97 -17.13
CA PHE A 238 -17.34 -18.09 -16.39
C PHE A 238 -18.68 -18.55 -16.96
N ARG A 239 -19.56 -17.63 -17.39
CA ARG A 239 -20.82 -17.95 -18.09
C ARG A 239 -20.61 -18.79 -19.35
N ARG A 240 -19.46 -18.65 -20.02
CA ARG A 240 -19.10 -19.43 -21.22
C ARG A 240 -18.30 -20.68 -20.88
N LYS A 241 -18.00 -20.93 -19.60
CA LYS A 241 -17.08 -21.96 -19.10
C LYS A 241 -15.74 -21.97 -19.84
N ALA A 242 -15.29 -20.80 -20.29
CA ALA A 242 -14.05 -20.67 -21.04
C ALA A 242 -12.85 -20.97 -20.13
N PHE A 243 -11.93 -21.82 -20.59
CA PHE A 243 -10.72 -22.24 -19.87
C PHE A 243 -10.94 -22.95 -18.52
N LEU A 244 -12.18 -23.31 -18.15
CA LEU A 244 -12.50 -23.92 -16.86
C LEU A 244 -11.77 -25.27 -16.64
N HIS A 245 -11.60 -26.04 -17.71
CA HIS A 245 -10.94 -27.36 -17.66
C HIS A 245 -9.49 -27.32 -17.16
N TRP A 246 -8.77 -26.20 -17.31
CA TRP A 246 -7.41 -26.05 -16.79
C TRP A 246 -7.36 -26.04 -15.27
N TYR A 247 -8.44 -25.60 -14.63
CA TYR A 247 -8.53 -25.52 -13.18
C TYR A 247 -9.11 -26.82 -12.61
N THR A 248 -10.15 -27.36 -13.24
CA THR A 248 -10.76 -28.60 -12.77
C THR A 248 -9.86 -29.83 -12.99
N SER A 249 -8.94 -29.79 -13.97
CA SER A 249 -7.93 -30.83 -14.15
C SER A 249 -6.89 -30.87 -13.01
N GLU A 250 -6.64 -29.74 -12.36
CA GLU A 250 -5.72 -29.61 -11.22
C GLU A 250 -6.43 -29.90 -9.88
N GLY A 251 -7.72 -30.27 -9.91
CA GLY A 251 -8.47 -30.72 -8.75
C GLY A 251 -9.42 -29.69 -8.14
N MET A 252 -9.62 -28.53 -8.77
CA MET A 252 -10.63 -27.55 -8.34
C MET A 252 -12.05 -27.95 -8.75
N ASP A 253 -13.05 -27.53 -7.97
CA ASP A 253 -14.47 -27.71 -8.28
C ASP A 253 -15.07 -26.43 -8.87
N GLU A 254 -16.04 -26.54 -9.78
CA GLU A 254 -16.81 -25.39 -10.29
C GLU A 254 -17.52 -24.62 -9.17
N MET A 255 -17.84 -25.30 -8.06
CA MET A 255 -18.45 -24.66 -6.88
C MET A 255 -17.51 -23.61 -6.25
N GLU A 256 -16.19 -23.85 -6.23
CA GLU A 256 -15.20 -22.91 -5.69
C GLU A 256 -15.18 -21.57 -6.46
N PHE A 257 -15.44 -21.62 -7.76
CA PHE A 257 -15.57 -20.41 -8.60
C PHE A 257 -16.82 -19.61 -8.23
N THR A 258 -17.93 -20.29 -7.96
CA THR A 258 -19.19 -19.65 -7.57
C THR A 258 -19.07 -19.03 -6.18
N GLU A 259 -18.42 -19.71 -5.24
CA GLU A 259 -18.14 -19.18 -3.91
C GLU A 259 -17.24 -17.95 -3.97
N ALA A 260 -16.19 -17.97 -4.78
CA ALA A 260 -15.32 -16.81 -4.97
C ALA A 260 -16.07 -15.61 -5.60
N GLU A 261 -16.93 -15.86 -6.59
CA GLU A 261 -17.79 -14.82 -7.20
C GLU A 261 -18.76 -14.22 -6.16
N SER A 262 -19.41 -15.06 -5.35
CA SER A 262 -20.29 -14.60 -4.27
C SER A 262 -19.53 -13.74 -3.26
N ASN A 263 -18.39 -14.21 -2.75
CA ASN A 263 -17.58 -13.48 -1.78
C ASN A 263 -17.12 -12.10 -2.30
N MET A 264 -16.81 -12.01 -3.60
CA MET A 264 -16.45 -10.75 -4.24
C MET A 264 -17.63 -9.78 -4.34
N ASN A 265 -18.81 -10.29 -4.69
CA ASN A 265 -20.02 -9.48 -4.77
C ASN A 265 -20.48 -9.01 -3.38
N ASP A 266 -20.35 -9.86 -2.36
CA ASP A 266 -20.63 -9.49 -0.97
C ASP A 266 -19.70 -8.37 -0.50
N LEU A 267 -18.41 -8.44 -0.84
CA LEU A 267 -17.45 -7.36 -0.53
C LEU A 267 -17.85 -6.04 -1.21
N VAL A 268 -18.31 -6.08 -2.46
CA VAL A 268 -18.80 -4.89 -3.17
C VAL A 268 -20.06 -4.34 -2.50
N ALA A 269 -20.97 -5.20 -2.06
CA ALA A 269 -22.17 -4.81 -1.33
C ALA A 269 -21.84 -4.14 0.00
N GLU A 270 -20.88 -4.66 0.76
CA GLU A 270 -20.39 -4.03 2.00
C GLU A 270 -19.85 -2.62 1.75
N TYR A 271 -19.00 -2.43 0.73
CA TYR A 271 -18.52 -1.08 0.38
C TYR A 271 -19.65 -0.12 -0.01
N GLN A 272 -20.71 -0.63 -0.66
CA GLN A 272 -21.86 0.18 -1.02
C GLN A 272 -22.69 0.57 0.22
N GLN A 273 -22.91 -0.37 1.16
CA GLN A 273 -23.61 -0.10 2.42
C GLN A 273 -22.94 1.04 3.19
N TYR A 274 -21.62 0.96 3.42
CA TYR A 274 -20.91 2.03 4.16
C TYR A 274 -20.75 3.33 3.38
N GLN A 275 -20.90 3.30 2.05
CA GLN A 275 -20.92 4.51 1.24
C GLN A 275 -22.21 5.30 1.46
N ASP A 276 -23.34 4.60 1.58
CA ASP A 276 -24.67 5.17 1.74
C ASP A 276 -25.01 5.43 3.22
N ALA A 277 -24.33 4.75 4.15
CA ALA A 277 -24.51 4.88 5.59
C ALA A 277 -24.37 6.32 6.09
N THR A 278 -25.30 6.71 6.95
CA THR A 278 -25.32 7.99 7.66
C THR A 278 -24.87 7.84 9.11
N ALA A 279 -24.57 8.95 9.78
CA ALA A 279 -24.16 8.91 11.19
C ALA A 279 -25.26 8.37 12.12
N GLU A 280 -26.53 8.60 11.78
CA GLU A 280 -27.67 8.12 12.55
C GLU A 280 -27.82 6.58 12.46
N GLU A 281 -27.58 6.00 11.29
CA GLU A 281 -27.64 4.54 11.08
C GLU A 281 -26.46 3.79 11.74
N TYR A 282 -25.28 4.41 11.80
CA TYR A 282 -24.11 3.81 12.45
C TYR A 282 -24.27 3.72 13.98
N ASP A 283 -24.83 4.77 14.61
CA ASP A 283 -25.07 4.80 16.06
C ASP A 283 -26.14 3.76 16.48
N GLU A 284 -27.05 3.38 15.58
CA GLU A 284 -28.03 2.30 15.76
C GLU A 284 -27.38 0.91 15.59
N GLU A 285 -26.54 0.71 14.55
CA GLU A 285 -25.82 -0.56 14.33
C GLU A 285 -24.79 -0.87 15.44
N GLU A 286 -24.11 0.13 16.03
CA GLU A 286 -23.23 -0.08 17.18
C GLU A 286 -23.99 -0.50 18.44
N GLN A 287 -25.18 0.05 18.68
CA GLN A 287 -26.01 -0.32 19.83
C GLN A 287 -26.54 -1.75 19.70
N ASP A 288 -26.98 -2.17 18.52
CA ASP A 288 -27.46 -3.55 18.28
C ASP A 288 -26.30 -4.57 18.38
N GLY A 289 -25.09 -4.22 17.94
CA GLY A 289 -23.90 -5.08 18.05
C GLY A 289 -23.38 -5.25 19.49
N GLU A 290 -23.60 -4.27 20.37
CA GLU A 290 -23.30 -4.39 21.80
C GLU A 290 -24.34 -5.24 22.55
N GLU A 291 -25.62 -5.24 22.12
CA GLU A 291 -26.67 -6.07 22.73
C GLU A 291 -26.56 -7.56 22.37
N GLU A 292 -26.07 -7.93 21.18
CA GLU A 292 -25.84 -9.35 20.80
C GLU A 292 -24.63 -9.99 21.53
N HIS A 293 -23.77 -9.19 22.16
CA HIS A 293 -22.56 -9.65 22.85
C HIS A 293 -22.65 -9.57 24.39
N ALA A 294 -23.81 -9.22 24.96
CA ALA A 294 -24.08 -9.21 26.41
C ALA A 294 -24.83 -10.46 26.90
#